data_AF-A0A0G4L9Z9-F1
#
_entry.id   AF-A0A0G4L9Z9-F1
#
_cell.length_a   1.000
_cell.length_b   1.000
_cell.length_c   1.000
_cell.angle_alpha   90.00
_cell.angle_beta   90.00
_cell.angle_gamma   90.00
#
_symmetry.space_group_name_H-M   'P 1'
#
loop_
_entity.id
_entity.type
_entity.pdbx_description
1 polymer ?
#
loop_
_entity_poly.entity_id
_entity_poly.type
_entity_poly.pdbx_seq_one_letter_code
_entity_poly.pdbx_strand_id
1 'polypeptide(L)'
;MYQLIRFPGVLRDESTQIPSIELDLNLGERRYKEPIVRGSRYCAPGRLVPAHANNILEPALRLAGLLYVDALVPDEPRTLNGYAVLLGLLTTAIDTILKHLAARGWEYEDDAAFDDGLPAMAVMKPVLIWIGLTGPEAHWIVMADRDAGDMSSIHPYYPQGILIPHYAANETPLPQVLVPFVAVLLLPIPIAFVTSRLIKPSLGGLDRFAVCWFALGAFLHCCFESYFVWNHATLAGLQSLFAQAWKEYALSDSRYLTSDPFVVCVEALSVMIWGPISLSVTFAILSGSRLRHPLQLIICVGHLYGVALYYSTSLAERALVGTLHSRPEVLYFWVYYVGFNAPWVVVPLILLVQSLRAMSRAFQALEEKETAEAALASRKGDAATSEGKKTR
;
A
#
# COMPACT_ATOMS: atom_id res chain seq x y z
N MET A 1 31.93 2.11 -8.09
CA MET A 1 31.41 2.81 -9.28
C MET A 1 30.56 1.80 -10.03
N TYR A 2 29.24 1.81 -9.85
CA TYR A 2 28.36 0.85 -10.51
C TYR A 2 27.96 1.41 -11.88
N GLN A 3 28.26 0.68 -12.95
CA GLN A 3 27.85 1.05 -14.30
C GLN A 3 26.47 0.46 -14.56
N LEU A 4 25.47 1.32 -14.73
CA LEU A 4 24.15 0.92 -15.19
C LEU A 4 24.24 0.62 -16.69
N ILE A 5 24.20 -0.67 -17.07
CA ILE A 5 24.10 -1.06 -18.48
C ILE A 5 22.62 -0.93 -18.88
N ARG A 6 22.27 0.14 -19.58
CA ARG A 6 21.01 0.21 -20.34
C ARG A 6 21.18 -0.63 -21.59
N PHE A 7 20.38 -1.67 -21.74
CA PHE A 7 20.23 -2.33 -23.04
C PHE A 7 19.50 -1.38 -24.01
N PRO A 8 20.10 -1.01 -25.14
CA PRO A 8 19.43 -0.23 -26.16
C PRO A 8 18.83 -1.18 -27.20
N GLY A 9 17.51 -1.28 -27.24
CA GLY A 9 16.82 -1.86 -28.39
C GLY A 9 15.78 -2.91 -28.06
N VAL A 10 14.75 -2.93 -28.89
CA VAL A 10 13.68 -3.93 -28.94
C VAL A 10 14.32 -5.30 -29.17
N LEU A 11 14.05 -6.26 -28.29
CA LEU A 11 14.45 -7.67 -28.45
C LEU A 11 13.84 -8.19 -29.76
N ARG A 12 14.61 -8.12 -30.84
CA ARG A 12 14.31 -8.82 -32.09
C ARG A 12 14.83 -10.25 -31.99
N ASP A 13 14.02 -11.13 -32.55
CA ASP A 13 14.21 -12.55 -32.81
C ASP A 13 15.63 -12.91 -33.28
N GLU A 14 16.49 -13.28 -32.33
CA GLU A 14 17.75 -13.97 -32.60
C GLU A 14 17.90 -15.14 -31.62
N SER A 15 17.12 -16.19 -31.90
CA SER A 15 17.12 -17.49 -31.22
C SER A 15 18.42 -18.31 -31.36
N THR A 16 19.59 -17.71 -31.64
CA THR A 16 20.79 -18.50 -31.98
C THR A 16 22.12 -18.14 -31.34
N GLN A 17 22.30 -17.06 -30.58
CA GLN A 17 23.61 -16.80 -29.93
C GLN A 17 23.49 -16.12 -28.56
N ILE A 18 23.10 -16.87 -27.53
CA ILE A 18 23.43 -16.51 -26.14
C ILE A 18 24.72 -17.27 -25.79
N PRO A 19 25.87 -16.60 -25.55
CA PRO A 19 27.05 -17.28 -25.03
C PRO A 19 26.73 -17.81 -23.64
N SER A 20 27.21 -19.02 -23.33
CA SER A 20 27.04 -19.68 -22.04
C SER A 20 27.40 -18.72 -20.90
N ILE A 21 26.40 -18.24 -20.17
CA ILE A 21 26.61 -17.49 -18.93
C ILE A 21 26.93 -18.54 -17.86
N GLU A 22 28.22 -18.76 -17.59
CA GLU A 22 28.66 -19.44 -16.37
C GLU A 22 28.39 -18.50 -15.19
N LEU A 23 27.33 -18.77 -14.44
CA LEU A 23 27.08 -18.11 -13.16
C LEU A 23 27.97 -18.80 -12.11
N ASP A 24 29.13 -18.22 -11.82
CA ASP A 24 30.06 -18.73 -10.81
C ASP A 24 29.57 -18.30 -9.40
N LEU A 25 28.57 -19.03 -8.89
CA LEU A 25 28.13 -18.91 -7.51
C LEU A 25 29.08 -19.72 -6.62
N ASN A 26 29.99 -19.02 -5.95
CA ASN A 26 30.94 -19.61 -5.00
C ASN A 26 30.21 -20.08 -3.73
N LEU A 27 29.52 -21.23 -3.83
CA LEU A 27 28.95 -22.00 -2.73
C LEU A 27 29.96 -23.12 -2.41
N GLY A 28 30.51 -23.14 -1.20
CA GLY A 28 31.66 -23.97 -0.82
C GLY A 28 31.67 -25.45 -1.26
N GLU A 29 32.89 -26.01 -1.30
CA GLU A 29 33.39 -27.37 -1.57
C GLU A 29 32.70 -28.34 -2.57
N ARG A 30 31.54 -28.05 -3.15
CA ARG A 30 30.97 -28.89 -4.23
C ARG A 30 30.76 -28.12 -5.53
N ARG A 31 31.77 -28.21 -6.40
CA ARG A 31 31.64 -27.88 -7.84
C ARG A 31 30.72 -28.90 -8.51
N TYR A 32 29.47 -28.54 -8.79
CA TYR A 32 28.67 -29.26 -9.75
C TYR A 32 29.14 -28.90 -11.16
N LYS A 33 29.92 -29.78 -11.78
CA LYS A 33 30.20 -29.74 -13.22
C LYS A 33 29.21 -30.67 -13.92
N GLU A 34 28.07 -30.15 -14.35
CA GLU A 34 27.27 -30.81 -15.37
C GLU A 34 27.21 -29.94 -16.63
N PRO A 35 27.67 -30.44 -17.79
CA PRO A 35 27.50 -29.75 -19.05
C PRO A 35 26.04 -29.90 -19.50
N ILE A 36 25.36 -28.78 -19.76
CA ILE A 36 24.03 -28.79 -20.38
C ILE A 36 24.21 -29.25 -21.83
N VAL A 37 24.04 -30.56 -22.07
CA VAL A 37 24.13 -31.18 -23.40
C VAL A 37 22.89 -30.80 -24.23
N ARG A 38 23.11 -30.36 -25.49
CA ARG A 38 22.05 -30.12 -26.48
C ARG A 38 21.18 -31.37 -26.65
N GLY A 39 19.87 -31.22 -26.49
CA GLY A 39 18.88 -32.23 -26.85
C GLY A 39 18.33 -33.09 -25.70
N SER A 40 18.53 -32.69 -24.44
CA SER A 40 17.88 -33.33 -23.30
C SER A 40 16.35 -33.18 -23.40
N ARG A 41 15.66 -34.27 -23.75
CA ARG A 41 14.22 -34.42 -23.49
C ARG A 41 14.01 -34.28 -21.99
N TYR A 42 13.12 -33.39 -21.60
CA TYR A 42 12.72 -33.18 -20.22
C TYR A 42 12.25 -34.51 -19.61
N CYS A 43 12.99 -35.05 -18.65
CA CYS A 43 12.44 -36.06 -17.74
C CYS A 43 11.49 -35.32 -16.81
N ALA A 44 10.21 -35.70 -16.83
CA ALA A 44 9.23 -35.17 -15.89
C ALA A 44 9.78 -35.23 -14.46
N PRO A 45 9.49 -34.24 -13.59
CA PRO A 45 9.96 -34.28 -12.22
C PRO A 45 9.44 -35.57 -11.59
N GLY A 46 10.30 -36.25 -10.83
CA GLY A 46 9.89 -37.41 -10.03
C GLY A 46 8.63 -37.08 -9.22
N ARG A 47 7.77 -38.09 -9.04
CA ARG A 47 6.47 -37.98 -8.37
C ARG A 47 6.60 -37.11 -7.10
N LEU A 48 5.89 -35.98 -7.07
CA LEU A 48 5.87 -35.06 -5.93
C LEU A 48 5.51 -35.84 -4.66
N VAL A 49 6.43 -35.88 -3.71
CA VAL A 49 6.22 -36.51 -2.41
C VAL A 49 5.35 -35.54 -1.59
N PRO A 50 4.21 -35.97 -1.01
CA PRO A 50 3.39 -35.10 -0.18
C PRO A 50 4.19 -34.63 1.05
N ALA A 51 4.10 -33.34 1.37
CA ALA A 51 4.64 -32.80 2.62
C ALA A 51 3.97 -33.46 3.83
N HIS A 52 4.72 -33.66 4.91
CA HIS A 52 4.16 -34.11 6.19
C HIS A 52 3.12 -33.09 6.67
N ALA A 53 1.96 -33.59 7.12
CA ALA A 53 0.72 -32.85 7.36
C ALA A 53 0.78 -31.66 8.34
N ASN A 54 1.94 -31.37 8.95
CA ASN A 54 2.10 -30.34 9.98
C ASN A 54 3.02 -29.17 9.59
N ASN A 55 3.52 -29.09 8.34
CA ASN A 55 4.39 -27.99 7.91
C ASN A 55 3.76 -27.13 6.80
N ILE A 56 3.11 -26.03 7.20
CA ILE A 56 2.36 -25.10 6.32
C ILE A 56 3.30 -24.11 5.61
N LEU A 57 4.53 -23.96 6.09
CA LEU A 57 5.51 -22.99 5.59
C LEU A 57 6.02 -23.35 4.19
N GLU A 58 6.23 -24.64 3.92
CA GLU A 58 6.68 -25.12 2.62
C GLU A 58 5.65 -24.89 1.50
N PRO A 59 4.36 -25.26 1.67
CA PRO A 59 3.30 -24.91 0.72
C PRO A 59 3.18 -23.40 0.49
N ALA A 60 3.28 -22.59 1.55
CA ALA A 60 3.14 -21.13 1.46
C ALA A 60 4.29 -20.47 0.69
N LEU A 61 5.53 -20.90 0.93
CA LEU A 61 6.70 -20.40 0.20
C LEU A 61 6.67 -20.83 -1.28
N ARG A 62 6.23 -22.05 -1.58
CA ARG A 62 6.08 -22.54 -2.95
C ARG A 62 5.01 -21.75 -3.71
N LEU A 63 3.89 -21.43 -3.06
CA LEU A 63 2.82 -20.62 -3.64
C LEU A 63 3.25 -19.16 -3.86
N ALA A 64 3.91 -18.54 -2.88
CA ALA A 64 4.43 -17.18 -3.00
C ALA A 64 5.46 -17.06 -4.13
N GLY A 65 6.34 -18.05 -4.29
CA GLY A 65 7.31 -18.07 -5.37
C GLY A 65 6.69 -18.29 -6.75
N LEU A 66 5.63 -19.11 -6.86
CA LEU A 66 4.86 -19.29 -8.09
C LEU A 66 4.20 -17.97 -8.54
N LEU A 67 3.59 -17.25 -7.61
CA LEU A 67 2.98 -15.94 -7.86
C LEU A 67 4.04 -14.87 -8.25
N TYR A 68 5.23 -14.96 -7.67
CA TYR A 68 6.34 -14.05 -7.97
C TYR A 68 6.95 -14.29 -9.37
N VAL A 69 7.03 -15.55 -9.82
CA VAL A 69 7.51 -15.90 -11.17
C VAL A 69 6.51 -15.48 -12.25
N ASP A 70 5.22 -15.62 -11.99
CA ASP A 70 4.15 -15.21 -12.92
C ASP A 70 4.13 -13.68 -13.12
N ALA A 71 4.47 -12.91 -12.09
CA ALA A 71 4.57 -11.46 -12.16
C ALA A 71 5.84 -10.95 -12.87
N LEU A 72 6.90 -11.76 -12.96
CA LEU A 72 8.22 -11.36 -13.49
C LEU A 72 8.47 -11.75 -14.95
N VAL A 73 7.63 -12.58 -15.57
CA VAL A 73 7.77 -13.01 -16.97
C VAL A 73 6.57 -12.51 -17.78
N PRO A 74 6.59 -11.25 -18.27
CA PRO A 74 5.36 -10.58 -18.73
C PRO A 74 4.95 -10.91 -20.17
N ASP A 75 5.82 -11.51 -20.99
CA ASP A 75 5.64 -11.49 -22.45
C ASP A 75 5.26 -12.84 -23.07
N GLU A 76 4.21 -12.81 -23.90
CA GLU A 76 3.86 -13.84 -24.86
C GLU A 76 4.72 -13.74 -26.14
N PRO A 77 5.09 -14.86 -26.79
CA PRO A 77 4.68 -16.22 -26.45
C PRO A 77 5.54 -16.82 -25.34
N ARG A 78 4.85 -17.32 -24.32
CA ARG A 78 5.41 -17.91 -23.10
C ARG A 78 6.34 -19.07 -23.44
N THR A 79 7.65 -18.89 -23.30
CA THR A 79 8.59 -19.99 -23.49
C THR A 79 8.59 -20.90 -22.25
N LEU A 80 8.09 -22.13 -22.41
CA LEU A 80 8.00 -23.17 -21.36
C LEU A 80 9.32 -23.37 -20.58
N ASN A 81 10.46 -23.13 -21.25
CA ASN A 81 11.81 -23.24 -20.69
C ASN A 81 12.13 -22.16 -19.65
N GLY A 82 11.62 -20.93 -19.81
CA GLY A 82 11.85 -19.83 -18.87
C GLY A 82 11.17 -20.08 -17.51
N TYR A 83 9.91 -20.52 -17.56
CA TYR A 83 9.19 -20.97 -16.36
C TYR A 83 9.85 -22.18 -15.72
N ALA A 84 10.30 -23.18 -16.49
CA ALA A 84 10.96 -24.37 -15.95
C ALA A 84 12.27 -24.03 -15.22
N VAL A 85 13.07 -23.10 -15.74
CA VAL A 85 14.30 -22.63 -15.09
C VAL A 85 13.99 -21.86 -13.80
N LEU A 86 13.03 -20.93 -13.84
CA LEU A 86 12.64 -20.13 -12.67
C LEU A 86 11.99 -20.98 -11.57
N LEU A 87 11.12 -21.91 -11.94
CA LEU A 87 10.53 -22.90 -11.02
C LEU A 87 11.59 -23.83 -10.44
N GLY A 88 12.59 -24.22 -11.23
CA GLY A 88 13.73 -25.01 -10.75
C GLY A 88 14.57 -24.25 -9.73
N LEU A 89 14.91 -22.99 -10.01
CA LEU A 89 15.66 -22.11 -9.10
C LEU A 89 14.88 -21.83 -7.81
N LEU A 90 13.58 -21.57 -7.92
CA LEU A 90 12.69 -21.36 -6.79
C LEU A 90 12.56 -22.60 -5.92
N THR A 91 12.37 -23.77 -6.53
CA THR A 91 12.29 -25.04 -5.81
C THR A 91 13.60 -25.34 -5.08
N THR A 92 14.74 -25.04 -5.73
CA THR A 92 16.07 -25.22 -5.12
C THR A 92 16.27 -24.25 -3.95
N ALA A 93 15.90 -22.97 -4.11
CA ALA A 93 16.02 -21.96 -3.05
C ALA A 93 15.12 -22.28 -1.84
N ILE A 94 13.88 -22.72 -2.07
CA ILE A 94 12.95 -23.12 -1.01
C ILE A 94 13.48 -24.37 -0.30
N ASP A 95 13.96 -25.37 -1.03
CA ASP A 95 14.51 -26.60 -0.45
C ASP A 95 15.79 -26.32 0.35
N THR A 96 16.61 -25.36 -0.08
CA THR A 96 17.76 -24.87 0.69
C THR A 96 17.34 -24.14 1.97
N ILE A 97 16.34 -23.25 1.90
CA ILE A 97 15.80 -22.54 3.07
C ILE A 97 15.22 -23.53 4.08
N LEU A 98 14.43 -24.51 3.61
CA LEU A 98 13.83 -25.54 4.45
C LEU A 98 14.87 -26.48 5.06
N LYS A 99 15.93 -26.84 4.32
CA LYS A 99 17.05 -27.63 4.85
C LYS A 99 17.83 -26.87 5.93
N HIS A 100 18.07 -25.57 5.76
CA HIS A 100 18.75 -24.76 6.78
C HIS A 100 17.87 -24.52 8.01
N LEU A 101 16.55 -24.34 7.83
CA LEU A 101 15.59 -24.25 8.94
C LEU A 101 15.43 -25.58 9.68
N ALA A 102 15.44 -26.71 8.98
CA ALA A 102 15.40 -28.04 9.59
C ALA A 102 16.70 -28.37 10.35
N ALA A 103 17.86 -27.93 9.85
CA ALA A 103 19.14 -28.07 10.54
C ALA A 103 19.23 -27.23 11.83
N ARG A 104 18.43 -26.17 11.96
CA ARG A 104 18.33 -25.31 13.16
C ARG A 104 17.48 -25.87 14.29
N GLY A 105 16.70 -26.94 14.07
CA GLY A 105 15.91 -27.56 15.14
C GLY A 105 15.02 -26.60 15.94
N TRP A 106 14.26 -25.69 15.29
CA TRP A 106 13.20 -24.83 15.88
C TRP A 106 13.50 -23.99 17.15
N GLU A 107 14.69 -24.03 17.75
CA GLU A 107 15.13 -23.14 18.83
C GLU A 107 16.21 -22.18 18.30
N TYR A 108 16.01 -20.88 18.51
CA TYR A 108 16.90 -19.82 18.04
C TYR A 108 17.82 -19.37 19.18
N GLU A 109 19.13 -19.54 19.02
CA GLU A 109 20.15 -18.80 19.77
C GLU A 109 20.81 -17.75 18.86
N ASP A 110 20.86 -16.52 19.35
CA ASP A 110 21.32 -15.32 18.64
C ASP A 110 22.86 -15.24 18.65
N ASP A 111 23.52 -16.07 17.85
CA ASP A 111 24.98 -16.07 17.76
C ASP A 111 25.45 -15.23 16.55
N ALA A 112 25.87 -14.00 16.84
CA ALA A 112 26.19 -12.95 15.84
C ALA A 112 27.44 -13.25 14.97
N ALA A 113 28.10 -14.40 15.16
CA ALA A 113 29.26 -14.83 14.40
C ALA A 113 28.93 -15.76 13.21
N PHE A 114 27.68 -16.20 13.07
CA PHE A 114 27.28 -17.18 12.05
C PHE A 114 26.72 -16.48 10.79
N ASP A 115 27.51 -16.41 9.71
CA ASP A 115 27.07 -15.93 8.39
C ASP A 115 26.40 -17.07 7.62
N ASP A 116 25.06 -17.10 7.65
CA ASP A 116 24.23 -18.15 7.05
C ASP A 116 23.94 -17.93 5.56
N GLY A 117 24.51 -16.89 4.95
CA GLY A 117 24.34 -16.57 3.53
C GLY A 117 22.91 -16.16 3.13
N LEU A 118 22.01 -15.97 4.10
CA LEU A 118 20.68 -15.41 3.89
C LEU A 118 20.73 -13.88 3.94
N PRO A 119 19.87 -13.15 3.19
CA PRO A 119 19.75 -11.71 3.36
C PRO A 119 19.43 -11.38 4.82
N ALA A 120 20.13 -10.40 5.39
CA ALA A 120 19.96 -10.02 6.80
C ALA A 120 18.48 -9.88 7.17
N MET A 121 18.09 -10.32 8.38
CA MET A 121 16.69 -10.39 8.79
C MET A 121 15.96 -9.03 8.72
N ALA A 122 16.69 -7.92 8.75
CA ALA A 122 16.18 -6.58 8.46
C ALA A 122 15.57 -6.43 7.05
N VAL A 123 16.12 -7.13 6.06
CA VAL A 123 15.66 -7.16 4.65
C VAL A 123 14.51 -8.15 4.46
N MET A 124 14.50 -9.23 5.24
CA MET A 124 13.46 -10.27 5.19
C MET A 124 12.20 -9.91 5.99
N LYS A 125 12.31 -9.04 7.00
CA LYS A 125 11.19 -8.60 7.85
C LYS A 125 9.98 -8.07 7.06
N PRO A 126 10.12 -7.16 6.08
CA PRO A 126 8.99 -6.67 5.29
C PRO A 126 8.31 -7.79 4.50
N VAL A 127 9.08 -8.74 3.96
CA VAL A 127 8.57 -9.87 3.17
C VAL A 127 7.85 -10.89 4.06
N LEU A 128 8.40 -11.19 5.24
CA LEU A 128 7.78 -12.08 6.21
C LEU A 128 6.52 -11.46 6.84
N ILE A 129 6.53 -10.14 7.09
CA ILE A 129 5.34 -9.39 7.50
C ILE A 129 4.30 -9.42 6.37
N TRP A 130 4.70 -9.22 5.12
CA TRP A 130 3.81 -9.30 3.97
C TRP A 130 3.21 -10.71 3.80
N ILE A 131 4.01 -11.76 3.90
CA ILE A 131 3.54 -13.17 3.89
C ILE A 131 2.62 -13.48 5.07
N GLY A 132 2.89 -12.92 6.26
CA GLY A 132 2.00 -13.07 7.42
C GLY A 132 0.66 -12.34 7.25
N LEU A 133 0.65 -11.23 6.50
CA LEU A 133 -0.53 -10.43 6.19
C LEU A 133 -1.35 -11.03 5.03
N THR A 134 -0.70 -11.61 4.01
CA THR A 134 -1.35 -12.15 2.79
C THR A 134 -1.51 -13.69 2.78
N GLY A 135 -0.86 -14.40 3.70
CA GLY A 135 -0.93 -15.86 3.81
C GLY A 135 -2.35 -16.43 4.02
N PRO A 136 -3.23 -15.80 4.83
CA PRO A 136 -4.64 -16.17 4.91
C PRO A 136 -5.40 -15.92 3.60
N GLU A 137 -4.96 -14.94 2.79
CA GLU A 137 -5.58 -14.61 1.51
C GLU A 137 -5.30 -15.64 0.43
N ALA A 138 -4.06 -16.11 0.36
CA ALA A 138 -3.63 -17.12 -0.60
C ALA A 138 -4.32 -18.49 -0.38
N HIS A 139 -4.68 -18.83 0.87
CA HIS A 139 -5.38 -20.07 1.19
C HIS A 139 -6.85 -20.06 0.71
N TRP A 140 -7.54 -18.90 0.72
CA TRP A 140 -8.94 -18.85 0.26
C TRP A 140 -9.07 -18.79 -1.27
N ILE A 141 -8.14 -18.12 -1.97
CA ILE A 141 -8.14 -18.05 -3.45
C ILE A 141 -8.03 -19.45 -4.06
N VAL A 142 -7.16 -20.30 -3.50
CA VAL A 142 -6.97 -21.70 -3.95
C VAL A 142 -8.18 -22.59 -3.65
N MET A 143 -8.98 -22.27 -2.63
CA MET A 143 -10.22 -23.01 -2.34
C MET A 143 -11.39 -22.52 -3.19
N ALA A 144 -11.48 -21.21 -3.47
CA ALA A 144 -12.54 -20.63 -4.30
C ALA A 144 -12.47 -21.10 -5.77
N ASP A 145 -11.26 -21.32 -6.30
CA ASP A 145 -11.05 -21.78 -7.68
C ASP A 145 -11.44 -23.25 -7.90
N ARG A 146 -11.60 -24.04 -6.82
CA ARG A 146 -12.04 -25.46 -6.90
C ARG A 146 -13.54 -25.64 -7.05
N ASP A 147 -14.34 -24.64 -6.65
CA ASP A 147 -15.81 -24.70 -6.68
C ASP A 147 -16.42 -23.86 -7.82
N ALA A 148 -15.61 -23.09 -8.55
CA ALA A 148 -16.03 -22.26 -9.66
C ALA A 148 -16.22 -23.09 -10.94
N GLY A 149 -17.33 -23.82 -11.01
CA GLY A 149 -17.88 -24.29 -12.28
C GLY A 149 -18.12 -23.10 -13.22
N ASP A 150 -17.84 -23.31 -14.51
CA ASP A 150 -17.99 -22.41 -15.65
C ASP A 150 -19.26 -21.54 -15.59
N MET A 151 -19.13 -20.32 -15.04
CA MET A 151 -20.13 -19.25 -15.12
C MET A 151 -19.45 -17.89 -15.01
N SER A 152 -19.29 -17.21 -16.15
CA SER A 152 -19.11 -15.76 -16.16
C SER A 152 -20.30 -15.13 -15.41
N SER A 153 -20.10 -14.57 -14.22
CA SER A 153 -21.17 -13.87 -13.51
C SER A 153 -21.47 -12.56 -14.24
N ILE A 154 -22.67 -12.44 -14.81
CA ILE A 154 -23.10 -11.21 -15.49
C ILE A 154 -23.18 -10.09 -14.43
N HIS A 155 -22.31 -9.09 -14.53
CA HIS A 155 -22.25 -7.95 -13.62
C HIS A 155 -22.03 -6.63 -14.38
N PRO A 156 -22.42 -5.47 -13.82
CA PRO A 156 -22.33 -4.18 -14.52
C PRO A 156 -20.92 -3.55 -14.49
N TYR A 157 -19.97 -4.11 -13.75
CA TYR A 157 -18.63 -3.53 -13.57
C TYR A 157 -17.70 -3.76 -14.77
N TYR A 158 -16.76 -2.85 -14.96
CA TYR A 158 -15.75 -2.93 -16.02
C TYR A 158 -14.41 -3.41 -15.45
N PRO A 159 -13.58 -4.16 -16.19
CA PRO A 159 -13.85 -4.70 -17.52
C PRO A 159 -14.98 -5.75 -17.49
N GLN A 160 -15.76 -5.82 -18.57
CA GLN A 160 -16.87 -6.77 -18.67
C GLN A 160 -16.36 -8.20 -18.82
N GLY A 161 -17.09 -9.17 -18.26
CA GLY A 161 -16.82 -10.60 -18.45
C GLY A 161 -15.69 -11.16 -17.56
N ILE A 162 -15.13 -10.35 -16.66
CA ILE A 162 -14.24 -10.89 -15.61
C ILE A 162 -15.06 -11.61 -14.54
N LEU A 163 -14.40 -12.47 -13.77
CA LEU A 163 -15.02 -13.11 -12.61
C LEU A 163 -14.96 -12.15 -11.42
N ILE A 164 -16.12 -11.83 -10.84
CA ILE A 164 -16.22 -11.26 -9.51
C ILE A 164 -16.79 -12.34 -8.58
N PRO A 165 -15.97 -12.91 -7.67
CA PRO A 165 -16.41 -13.95 -6.76
C PRO A 165 -17.64 -13.52 -5.94
N HIS A 166 -18.60 -14.44 -5.79
CA HIS A 166 -19.80 -14.24 -4.96
C HIS A 166 -20.66 -13.03 -5.35
N TYR A 167 -20.56 -12.50 -6.58
CA TYR A 167 -21.30 -11.31 -6.97
C TYR A 167 -22.83 -11.48 -6.80
N ALA A 168 -23.43 -10.55 -6.05
CA ALA A 168 -24.86 -10.36 -5.95
C ALA A 168 -25.21 -8.88 -6.15
N ALA A 169 -26.17 -8.60 -7.04
CA ALA A 169 -26.67 -7.25 -7.25
C ALA A 169 -27.31 -6.68 -5.96
N ASN A 170 -27.34 -5.36 -5.83
CA ASN A 170 -28.03 -4.71 -4.72
C ASN A 170 -29.53 -5.08 -4.73
N GLU A 171 -30.04 -5.58 -3.61
CA GLU A 171 -31.46 -5.91 -3.44
C GLU A 171 -32.29 -4.67 -3.11
N THR A 172 -31.68 -3.70 -2.43
CA THR A 172 -32.35 -2.47 -2.01
C THR A 172 -32.30 -1.42 -3.13
N PRO A 173 -33.42 -0.74 -3.45
CA PRO A 173 -33.42 0.35 -4.42
C PRO A 173 -32.41 1.44 -4.04
N LEU A 174 -31.67 1.96 -5.03
CA LEU A 174 -30.55 2.86 -4.81
C LEU A 174 -30.85 4.06 -3.89
N PRO A 175 -31.98 4.79 -4.00
CA PRO A 175 -32.28 5.89 -3.08
C PRO A 175 -32.39 5.45 -1.61
N GLN A 176 -32.89 4.23 -1.36
CA GLN A 176 -33.02 3.67 -0.01
C GLN A 176 -31.67 3.20 0.55
N VAL A 177 -30.63 3.08 -0.28
CA VAL A 177 -29.24 2.88 0.16
C VAL A 177 -28.55 4.23 0.36
N LEU A 178 -28.58 5.10 -0.65
CA LEU A 178 -27.81 6.34 -0.66
C LEU A 178 -28.27 7.35 0.38
N VAL A 179 -29.58 7.53 0.59
CA VAL A 179 -30.09 8.49 1.58
C VAL A 179 -29.62 8.16 3.00
N PRO A 180 -29.84 6.95 3.54
CA PRO A 180 -29.33 6.62 4.87
C PRO A 180 -27.79 6.57 4.92
N PHE A 181 -27.13 6.10 3.86
CA PHE A 181 -25.66 6.10 3.81
C PHE A 181 -25.09 7.53 3.92
N VAL A 182 -25.57 8.46 3.11
CA VAL A 182 -25.13 9.87 3.14
C VAL A 182 -25.47 10.52 4.48
N ALA A 183 -26.64 10.22 5.07
CA ALA A 183 -27.00 10.72 6.39
C ALA A 183 -26.02 10.25 7.48
N VAL A 184 -25.65 8.97 7.48
CA VAL A 184 -24.65 8.40 8.40
C VAL A 184 -23.26 8.98 8.12
N LEU A 185 -22.87 9.08 6.85
CA LEU A 185 -21.57 9.61 6.41
C LEU A 185 -21.37 11.06 6.86
N LEU A 186 -22.40 11.91 6.73
CA LEU A 186 -22.29 13.34 7.04
C LEU A 186 -22.53 13.66 8.52
N LEU A 187 -23.02 12.71 9.32
CA LEU A 187 -23.29 12.89 10.76
C LEU A 187 -22.10 13.43 11.59
N PRO A 188 -20.83 13.07 11.34
CA PRO A 188 -19.70 13.61 12.08
C PRO A 188 -19.54 15.13 11.95
N ILE A 189 -19.97 15.72 10.84
CA ILE A 189 -19.80 17.15 10.55
C ILE A 189 -20.55 18.03 11.57
N PRO A 190 -21.89 17.93 11.74
CA PRO A 190 -22.61 18.75 12.71
C PRO A 190 -22.13 18.47 14.15
N ILE A 191 -21.78 17.22 14.48
CA ILE A 191 -21.26 16.86 15.81
C ILE A 191 -19.94 17.58 16.07
N ALA A 192 -18.99 17.54 15.13
CA ALA A 192 -17.71 18.22 15.24
C ALA A 192 -17.88 19.74 15.26
N PHE A 193 -18.80 20.28 14.47
CA PHE A 193 -19.09 21.71 14.44
C PHE A 193 -19.64 22.20 15.79
N VAL A 194 -20.64 21.53 16.36
CA VAL A 194 -21.21 21.89 17.67
C VAL A 194 -20.16 21.70 18.76
N THR A 195 -19.47 20.56 18.80
CA THR A 195 -18.40 20.28 19.76
C THR A 195 -17.31 21.37 19.73
N SER A 196 -16.88 21.78 18.54
CA SER A 196 -15.89 22.86 18.41
C SER A 196 -16.41 24.22 18.89
N ARG A 197 -17.72 24.49 18.82
CA ARG A 197 -18.33 25.74 19.32
C ARG A 197 -18.37 25.75 20.83
N LEU A 198 -18.65 24.60 21.43
CA LEU A 198 -18.73 24.42 22.88
C LEU A 198 -17.33 24.46 23.54
N ILE A 199 -16.36 23.72 22.98
CA ILE A 199 -15.02 23.60 23.57
C ILE A 199 -14.16 24.84 23.31
N LYS A 200 -14.22 25.40 22.10
CA LYS A 200 -13.35 26.51 21.70
C LYS A 200 -14.12 27.56 20.87
N PRO A 201 -14.92 28.42 21.53
CA PRO A 201 -15.74 29.43 20.85
C PRO A 201 -14.91 30.39 19.98
N SER A 202 -13.68 30.71 20.40
CA SER A 202 -12.74 31.60 19.71
C SER A 202 -12.03 30.97 18.50
N LEU A 203 -12.31 29.70 18.19
CA LEU A 203 -11.69 29.00 17.06
C LEU A 203 -12.09 29.67 15.73
N GLY A 204 -11.08 30.07 14.96
CA GLY A 204 -11.25 30.71 13.65
C GLY A 204 -11.97 29.81 12.64
N GLY A 205 -12.54 30.43 11.59
CA GLY A 205 -13.37 29.73 10.62
C GLY A 205 -12.67 28.55 9.92
N LEU A 206 -11.43 28.74 9.47
CA LEU A 206 -10.66 27.70 8.79
C LEU A 206 -10.28 26.54 9.73
N ASP A 207 -9.91 26.83 10.97
CA ASP A 207 -9.62 25.80 11.98
C ASP A 207 -10.89 25.00 12.35
N ARG A 208 -12.05 25.67 12.39
CA ARG A 208 -13.34 25.01 12.62
C ARG A 208 -13.75 24.12 11.45
N PHE A 209 -13.51 24.59 10.22
CA PHE A 209 -13.68 23.78 9.03
C PHE A 209 -12.76 22.55 9.06
N ALA A 210 -11.48 22.72 9.41
CA ALA A 210 -10.52 21.62 9.54
C ALA A 210 -10.96 20.58 10.58
N VAL A 211 -11.52 21.00 11.73
CA VAL A 211 -12.12 20.09 12.71
C VAL A 211 -13.25 19.25 12.11
N CYS A 212 -14.13 19.87 11.33
CA CYS A 212 -15.23 19.14 10.67
C CYS A 212 -14.71 18.19 9.59
N TRP A 213 -13.73 18.63 8.80
CA TRP A 213 -13.09 17.83 7.75
C TRP A 213 -12.40 16.60 8.32
N PHE A 214 -11.55 16.76 9.34
CA PHE A 214 -10.84 15.63 9.94
C PHE A 214 -11.76 14.72 10.78
N ALA A 215 -12.86 15.24 11.34
CA ALA A 215 -13.87 14.39 11.96
C ALA A 215 -14.61 13.51 10.93
N LEU A 216 -14.96 14.08 9.76
CA LEU A 216 -15.51 13.34 8.64
C LEU A 216 -14.51 12.29 8.12
N GLY A 217 -13.26 12.70 7.89
CA GLY A 217 -12.19 11.81 7.44
C GLY A 217 -11.93 10.66 8.42
N ALA A 218 -11.89 10.95 9.72
CA ALA A 218 -11.79 9.91 10.75
C ALA A 218 -12.92 8.88 10.67
N PHE A 219 -14.16 9.32 10.47
CA PHE A 219 -15.29 8.41 10.33
C PHE A 219 -15.20 7.58 9.05
N LEU A 220 -14.87 8.22 7.91
CA LEU A 220 -14.66 7.52 6.64
C LEU A 220 -13.60 6.42 6.76
N HIS A 221 -12.41 6.79 7.23
CA HIS A 221 -11.30 5.85 7.39
C HIS A 221 -11.63 4.75 8.39
N CYS A 222 -12.07 5.10 9.61
CA CYS A 222 -12.25 4.12 10.68
C CYS A 222 -13.52 3.27 10.55
N CYS A 223 -14.53 3.71 9.79
CA CYS A 223 -15.80 2.98 9.65
C CYS A 223 -16.06 2.48 8.23
N PHE A 224 -15.99 3.36 7.23
CA PHE A 224 -16.37 3.00 5.86
C PHE A 224 -15.27 2.21 5.14
N GLU A 225 -14.04 2.70 5.18
CA GLU A 225 -12.87 2.03 4.60
C GLU A 225 -12.49 0.79 5.41
N SER A 226 -12.59 0.84 6.75
CA SER A 226 -12.45 -0.38 7.59
C SER A 226 -13.42 -1.48 7.19
N TYR A 227 -14.67 -1.11 6.83
CA TYR A 227 -15.64 -2.09 6.36
C TYR A 227 -15.20 -2.74 5.05
N PHE A 228 -14.66 -1.97 4.11
CA PHE A 228 -14.07 -2.52 2.89
C PHE A 228 -12.88 -3.43 3.20
N VAL A 229 -11.89 -2.95 3.94
CA VAL A 229 -10.67 -3.72 4.28
C VAL A 229 -11.00 -5.02 4.99
N TRP A 230 -12.03 -5.05 5.84
CA TRP A 230 -12.47 -6.27 6.51
C TRP A 230 -13.21 -7.25 5.59
N ASN A 231 -13.95 -6.75 4.60
CA ASN A 231 -14.87 -7.55 3.80
C ASN A 231 -14.47 -7.67 2.31
N HIS A 232 -13.36 -7.10 1.85
CA HIS A 232 -13.03 -6.94 0.42
C HIS A 232 -13.20 -8.22 -0.41
N ALA A 233 -12.82 -9.37 0.13
CA ALA A 233 -12.94 -10.67 -0.55
C ALA A 233 -14.39 -11.16 -0.76
N THR A 234 -15.34 -10.75 0.09
CA THR A 234 -16.75 -11.18 0.03
C THR A 234 -17.72 -10.03 -0.24
N LEU A 235 -17.22 -8.80 -0.34
CA LEU A 235 -17.98 -7.56 -0.45
C LEU A 235 -19.04 -7.60 -1.55
N ALA A 236 -18.71 -8.22 -2.69
CA ALA A 236 -19.59 -8.33 -3.85
C ALA A 236 -20.90 -9.09 -3.58
N GLY A 237 -20.92 -9.98 -2.57
CA GLY A 237 -22.11 -10.75 -2.17
C GLY A 237 -22.90 -10.15 -1.00
N LEU A 238 -22.34 -9.16 -0.30
CA LEU A 238 -22.96 -8.61 0.92
C LEU A 238 -24.08 -7.61 0.60
N GLN A 239 -25.10 -7.56 1.47
CA GLN A 239 -26.27 -6.69 1.32
C GLN A 239 -26.43 -5.66 2.46
N SER A 240 -25.42 -5.49 3.31
CA SER A 240 -25.42 -4.43 4.32
C SER A 240 -25.49 -3.04 3.66
N LEU A 241 -25.90 -2.02 4.41
CA LEU A 241 -25.92 -0.64 3.91
C LEU A 241 -24.57 -0.22 3.32
N PHE A 242 -23.46 -0.54 4.01
CA PHE A 242 -22.11 -0.19 3.56
C PHE A 242 -21.69 -1.03 2.36
N ALA A 243 -22.02 -2.32 2.32
CA ALA A 243 -21.71 -3.17 1.18
C ALA A 243 -22.43 -2.70 -0.09
N GLN A 244 -23.71 -2.35 0.01
CA GLN A 244 -24.48 -1.84 -1.12
C GLN A 244 -23.97 -0.48 -1.60
N ALA A 245 -23.53 0.40 -0.68
CA ALA A 245 -22.88 1.66 -1.02
C ALA A 245 -21.52 1.46 -1.69
N TRP A 246 -20.71 0.51 -1.22
CA TRP A 246 -19.44 0.12 -1.86
C TRP A 246 -19.66 -0.46 -3.25
N LYS A 247 -20.66 -1.33 -3.44
CA LYS A 247 -21.03 -1.85 -4.76
C LYS A 247 -21.45 -0.73 -5.71
N GLU A 248 -22.22 0.25 -5.24
CA GLU A 248 -22.55 1.44 -6.03
C GLU A 248 -21.30 2.26 -6.38
N TYR A 249 -20.41 2.52 -5.41
CA TYR A 249 -19.17 3.25 -5.67
C TYR A 249 -18.24 2.51 -6.63
N ALA A 250 -18.19 1.17 -6.56
CA ALA A 250 -17.38 0.33 -7.43
C ALA A 250 -17.81 0.36 -8.90
N LEU A 251 -18.98 0.92 -9.24
CA LEU A 251 -19.31 1.25 -10.64
C LEU A 251 -18.34 2.29 -11.23
N SER A 252 -17.76 3.13 -10.36
CA SER A 252 -16.73 4.08 -10.73
C SER A 252 -15.32 3.49 -10.77
N ASP A 253 -15.07 2.41 -10.04
CA ASP A 253 -13.81 1.69 -9.99
C ASP A 253 -14.01 0.27 -9.46
N SER A 254 -14.02 -0.71 -10.35
CA SER A 254 -14.28 -2.12 -10.02
C SER A 254 -13.20 -2.79 -9.18
N ARG A 255 -12.02 -2.15 -9.05
CA ARG A 255 -10.90 -2.64 -8.24
C ARG A 255 -11.28 -2.90 -6.77
N TYR A 256 -12.31 -2.20 -6.27
CA TYR A 256 -12.90 -2.44 -4.96
C TYR A 256 -13.70 -3.75 -4.83
N LEU A 257 -14.11 -4.38 -5.94
CA LEU A 257 -14.81 -5.67 -5.94
C LEU A 257 -13.94 -6.83 -6.42
N THR A 258 -12.86 -6.54 -7.14
CA THR A 258 -11.89 -7.54 -7.59
C THR A 258 -10.72 -7.72 -6.61
N SER A 259 -10.75 -7.04 -5.45
CA SER A 259 -9.65 -7.05 -4.46
C SER A 259 -8.30 -6.68 -5.07
N ASP A 260 -8.26 -5.58 -5.83
CA ASP A 260 -6.99 -5.07 -6.37
C ASP A 260 -5.97 -4.84 -5.23
N PRO A 261 -4.74 -5.38 -5.32
CA PRO A 261 -3.77 -5.29 -4.23
C PRO A 261 -3.41 -3.85 -3.86
N PHE A 262 -3.36 -2.93 -4.83
CA PHE A 262 -3.05 -1.54 -4.55
C PHE A 262 -4.20 -0.88 -3.78
N VAL A 263 -5.45 -1.04 -4.23
CA VAL A 263 -6.63 -0.50 -3.54
C VAL A 263 -6.75 -1.07 -2.13
N VAL A 264 -6.61 -2.38 -1.95
CA VAL A 264 -6.66 -3.00 -0.60
C VAL A 264 -5.57 -2.42 0.30
N CYS A 265 -4.33 -2.30 -0.18
CA CYS A 265 -3.22 -1.77 0.61
C CYS A 265 -3.39 -0.28 0.95
N VAL A 266 -3.80 0.57 0.01
CA VAL A 266 -3.94 2.00 0.27
C VAL A 266 -5.07 2.27 1.26
N GLU A 267 -6.19 1.54 1.16
CA GLU A 267 -7.30 1.64 2.12
C GLU A 267 -6.91 1.09 3.49
N ALA A 268 -6.16 -0.01 3.56
CA ALA A 268 -5.63 -0.52 4.83
C ALA A 268 -4.72 0.50 5.53
N LEU A 269 -3.86 1.20 4.78
CA LEU A 269 -3.05 2.30 5.32
C LEU A 269 -3.93 3.47 5.77
N SER A 270 -5.00 3.78 5.04
CA SER A 270 -5.97 4.80 5.46
C SER A 270 -6.64 4.46 6.79
N VAL A 271 -7.05 3.21 6.98
CA VAL A 271 -7.60 2.72 8.24
C VAL A 271 -6.57 2.78 9.37
N MET A 272 -5.38 2.24 9.17
CA MET A 272 -4.37 2.08 10.22
C MET A 272 -3.65 3.38 10.60
N ILE A 273 -3.54 4.33 9.67
CA ILE A 273 -2.72 5.54 9.84
C ILE A 273 -3.58 6.80 9.72
N TRP A 274 -4.29 6.99 8.60
CA TRP A 274 -5.00 8.25 8.33
C TRP A 274 -6.22 8.45 9.23
N GLY A 275 -6.95 7.38 9.59
CA GLY A 275 -8.03 7.42 10.57
C GLY A 275 -7.56 7.92 11.95
N PRO A 276 -6.58 7.25 12.58
CA PRO A 276 -6.00 7.69 13.85
C PRO A 276 -5.40 9.10 13.81
N ILE A 277 -4.69 9.47 12.74
CA ILE A 277 -4.13 10.82 12.61
C ILE A 277 -5.25 11.86 12.44
N SER A 278 -6.32 11.57 11.69
CA SER A 278 -7.48 12.47 11.55
C SER A 278 -8.12 12.80 12.91
N LEU A 279 -8.34 11.78 13.75
CA LEU A 279 -8.81 11.98 15.11
C LEU A 279 -7.82 12.81 15.95
N SER A 280 -6.53 12.50 15.83
CA SER A 280 -5.46 13.20 16.56
C SER A 280 -5.38 14.68 16.18
N VAL A 281 -5.50 15.01 14.89
CA VAL A 281 -5.53 16.40 14.41
C VAL A 281 -6.77 17.12 14.94
N THR A 282 -7.93 16.48 14.90
CA THR A 282 -9.18 17.04 15.44
C THR A 282 -9.00 17.42 16.92
N PHE A 283 -8.46 16.50 17.73
CA PHE A 283 -8.18 16.76 19.14
C PHE A 283 -7.09 17.82 19.34
N ALA A 284 -6.04 17.81 18.53
CA ALA A 284 -4.95 18.78 18.60
C ALA A 284 -5.42 20.21 18.31
N ILE A 285 -6.34 20.41 17.36
CA ILE A 285 -6.93 21.73 17.08
C ILE A 285 -7.74 22.24 18.27
N LEU A 286 -8.62 21.38 18.82
CA LEU A 286 -9.49 21.73 19.94
C LEU A 286 -8.71 22.01 21.23
N SER A 287 -7.71 21.19 21.53
CA SER A 287 -6.82 21.39 22.69
C SER A 287 -5.81 22.53 22.52
N GLY A 288 -5.61 23.03 21.29
CA GLY A 288 -4.56 24.01 21.01
C GLY A 288 -3.14 23.43 21.08
N SER A 289 -3.00 22.13 20.82
CA SER A 289 -1.72 21.44 20.84
C SER A 289 -0.78 21.97 19.74
N ARG A 290 0.52 22.06 20.08
CA ARG A 290 1.59 22.40 19.13
C ARG A 290 1.76 21.35 18.03
N LEU A 291 1.32 20.11 18.28
CA LEU A 291 1.36 19.03 17.30
C LEU A 291 0.31 19.16 16.19
N ARG A 292 -0.64 20.11 16.28
CA ARG A 292 -1.71 20.24 15.28
C ARG A 292 -1.16 20.41 13.85
N HIS A 293 -0.18 21.28 13.65
CA HIS A 293 0.33 21.61 12.31
C HIS A 293 1.22 20.52 11.72
N PRO A 294 2.16 19.92 12.50
CA PRO A 294 2.88 18.73 12.05
C PRO A 294 1.96 17.56 11.65
N LEU A 295 0.98 17.22 12.50
CA LEU A 295 0.05 16.13 12.20
C LEU A 295 -0.83 16.44 10.98
N GLN A 296 -1.36 17.66 10.90
CA GLN A 296 -2.15 18.13 9.74
C GLN A 296 -1.33 18.08 8.46
N LEU A 297 -0.04 18.45 8.51
CA LEU A 297 0.85 18.36 7.36
C LEU A 297 1.04 16.91 6.90
N ILE A 298 1.33 15.99 7.83
CA ILE A 298 1.55 14.57 7.53
C ILE A 298 0.33 13.98 6.82
N ILE A 299 -0.87 14.17 7.38
CA ILE A 299 -2.07 13.59 6.78
C ILE A 299 -2.45 14.26 5.46
N CYS A 300 -2.25 15.57 5.31
CA CYS A 300 -2.56 16.24 4.05
C CYS A 300 -1.63 15.74 2.92
N VAL A 301 -0.35 15.53 3.21
CA VAL A 301 0.58 14.92 2.25
C VAL A 301 0.18 13.47 1.96
N GLY A 302 -0.19 12.70 2.99
CA GLY A 302 -0.66 11.33 2.85
C GLY A 302 -1.89 11.21 1.93
N HIS A 303 -2.89 12.06 2.12
CA HIS A 303 -4.09 12.12 1.26
C HIS A 303 -3.73 12.48 -0.19
N LEU A 304 -2.90 13.50 -0.39
CA LEU A 304 -2.45 13.92 -1.74
C LEU A 304 -1.66 12.82 -2.45
N TYR A 305 -0.81 12.11 -1.71
CA TYR A 305 -0.05 11.00 -2.25
C TYR A 305 -0.94 9.80 -2.58
N GLY A 306 -1.85 9.44 -1.68
CA GLY A 306 -2.81 8.35 -1.88
C GLY A 306 -3.69 8.56 -3.10
N VAL A 307 -4.30 9.75 -3.23
CA VAL A 307 -5.16 10.06 -4.39
C VAL A 307 -4.36 10.15 -5.69
N ALA A 308 -3.13 10.67 -5.64
CA ALA A 308 -2.25 10.69 -6.82
C ALA A 308 -1.92 9.26 -7.28
N LEU A 309 -1.58 8.36 -6.35
CA LEU A 309 -1.35 6.96 -6.69
C LEU A 309 -2.62 6.27 -7.18
N TYR A 310 -3.77 6.53 -6.56
CA TYR A 310 -5.06 5.96 -6.95
C TYR A 310 -5.44 6.28 -8.41
N TYR A 311 -5.26 7.54 -8.82
CA TYR A 311 -5.44 7.93 -10.22
C TYR A 311 -4.35 7.36 -11.12
N SER A 312 -3.08 7.42 -10.68
CA SER A 312 -1.95 7.00 -11.51
C SER A 312 -1.96 5.52 -11.82
N THR A 313 -2.33 4.65 -10.87
CA THR A 313 -2.41 3.21 -11.09
C THR A 313 -3.49 2.86 -12.10
N SER A 314 -4.70 3.42 -11.95
CA SER A 314 -5.80 3.20 -12.91
C SER A 314 -5.46 3.70 -14.32
N LEU A 315 -4.88 4.91 -14.41
CA LEU A 315 -4.46 5.46 -15.69
C LEU A 315 -3.30 4.68 -16.32
N ALA A 316 -2.36 4.17 -15.51
CA ALA A 316 -1.27 3.33 -15.98
C ALA A 316 -1.79 1.98 -16.49
N GLU A 317 -2.68 1.31 -15.76
CA GLU A 317 -3.31 0.07 -16.23
C GLU A 317 -4.07 0.28 -17.55
N ARG A 318 -4.79 1.40 -17.68
CA ARG A 318 -5.43 1.77 -18.94
C ARG A 318 -4.42 1.99 -20.07
N ALA A 319 -3.32 2.69 -19.80
CA ALA A 319 -2.34 3.05 -20.82
C ALA A 319 -1.44 1.87 -21.24
N LEU A 320 -1.11 0.98 -20.29
CA LEU A 320 -0.15 -0.11 -20.48
C LEU A 320 -0.83 -1.42 -20.85
N VAL A 321 -1.98 -1.73 -20.24
CA VAL A 321 -2.68 -3.01 -20.38
C VAL A 321 -4.00 -2.85 -21.16
N GLY A 322 -4.51 -1.63 -21.27
CA GLY A 322 -5.78 -1.35 -21.95
C GLY A 322 -7.02 -1.58 -21.08
N THR A 323 -6.84 -1.85 -19.78
CA THR A 323 -7.93 -2.14 -18.85
C THR A 323 -8.61 -0.85 -18.40
N LEU A 324 -9.94 -0.81 -18.46
CA LEU A 324 -10.74 0.21 -17.81
C LEU A 324 -11.51 -0.42 -16.66
N HIS A 325 -11.39 0.18 -15.48
CA HIS A 325 -12.11 -0.26 -14.27
C HIS A 325 -13.40 0.53 -14.00
N SER A 326 -13.50 1.71 -14.62
CA SER A 326 -14.65 2.60 -14.48
C SER A 326 -15.65 2.36 -15.60
N ARG A 327 -16.94 2.45 -15.26
CA ARG A 327 -18.01 2.54 -16.24
C ARG A 327 -17.88 3.81 -17.10
N PRO A 328 -18.15 3.74 -18.42
CA PRO A 328 -17.90 4.86 -19.33
C PRO A 328 -18.87 6.03 -19.20
N GLU A 329 -20.00 5.84 -18.50
CA GLU A 329 -20.99 6.91 -18.30
C GLU A 329 -20.41 8.07 -17.49
N VAL A 330 -20.81 9.30 -17.85
CA VAL A 330 -20.35 10.55 -17.22
C VAL A 330 -20.54 10.52 -15.71
N LEU A 331 -21.64 9.95 -15.22
CA LEU A 331 -21.92 9.82 -13.80
C LEU A 331 -20.79 9.07 -13.07
N TYR A 332 -20.42 7.88 -13.56
CA TYR A 332 -19.49 7.02 -12.84
C TYR A 332 -18.05 7.51 -12.97
N PHE A 333 -17.64 7.97 -14.15
CA PHE A 333 -16.27 8.48 -14.31
C PHE A 333 -16.09 9.89 -13.73
N TRP A 334 -16.92 10.86 -14.12
CA TRP A 334 -16.69 12.26 -13.75
C TRP A 334 -17.24 12.62 -12.37
N VAL A 335 -18.41 12.10 -11.99
CA VAL A 335 -18.99 12.43 -10.69
C VAL A 335 -18.43 11.55 -9.60
N TYR A 336 -18.41 10.23 -9.77
CA TYR A 336 -17.93 9.34 -8.71
C TYR A 336 -16.40 9.26 -8.70
N TYR A 337 -15.78 8.78 -9.78
CA TYR A 337 -14.34 8.56 -9.79
C TYR A 337 -13.53 9.85 -9.66
N VAL A 338 -13.83 10.88 -10.46
CA VAL A 338 -13.16 12.20 -10.34
C VAL A 338 -13.76 13.03 -9.21
N GLY A 339 -15.08 13.24 -9.20
CA GLY A 339 -15.74 14.18 -8.31
C GLY A 339 -15.69 13.80 -6.83
N PHE A 340 -15.89 12.52 -6.48
CA PHE A 340 -15.82 12.11 -5.07
C PHE A 340 -14.39 12.04 -4.54
N ASN A 341 -13.37 11.91 -5.38
CA ASN A 341 -11.98 11.95 -4.92
C ASN A 341 -11.38 13.38 -4.93
N ALA A 342 -11.94 14.32 -5.70
CA ALA A 342 -11.44 15.69 -5.80
C ALA A 342 -11.32 16.44 -4.44
N PRO A 343 -12.24 16.29 -3.46
CA PRO A 343 -12.07 16.94 -2.15
C PRO A 343 -10.81 16.49 -1.39
N TRP A 344 -10.32 15.26 -1.62
CA TRP A 344 -9.10 14.70 -1.04
C TRP A 344 -7.83 15.28 -1.70
N VAL A 345 -8.00 16.08 -2.76
CA VAL A 345 -6.95 16.92 -3.32
C VAL A 345 -7.09 18.35 -2.79
N VAL A 346 -8.27 18.95 -2.99
CA VAL A 346 -8.49 20.38 -2.76
C VAL A 346 -8.36 20.75 -1.29
N VAL A 347 -9.02 20.02 -0.39
CA VAL A 347 -9.01 20.36 1.03
C VAL A 347 -7.63 20.14 1.65
N PRO A 348 -6.94 19.00 1.43
CA PRO A 348 -5.57 18.82 1.88
C PRO A 348 -4.60 19.90 1.38
N LEU A 349 -4.70 20.38 0.14
CA LEU A 349 -3.84 21.46 -0.34
C LEU A 349 -4.04 22.77 0.44
N ILE A 350 -5.30 23.15 0.70
CA ILE A 350 -5.61 24.37 1.47
C ILE A 350 -5.06 24.25 2.89
N LEU A 351 -5.30 23.12 3.55
CA LEU A 351 -4.86 22.87 4.93
C LEU A 351 -3.34 22.67 5.04
N LEU A 352 -2.70 22.14 4.01
CA LEU A 352 -1.24 22.04 3.91
C LEU A 352 -0.60 23.42 3.85
N VAL A 353 -1.09 24.30 2.97
CA VAL A 353 -0.63 25.69 2.88
C VAL A 353 -0.85 26.44 4.20
N GLN A 354 -1.99 26.20 4.86
CA GLN A 354 -2.26 26.76 6.18
C GLN A 354 -1.20 26.35 7.21
N SER A 355 -0.89 25.06 7.31
CA SER A 355 0.12 24.54 8.25
C SER A 355 1.52 25.03 7.92
N LEU A 356 1.92 25.01 6.64
CA LEU A 356 3.23 25.51 6.21
C LEU A 356 3.43 26.99 6.58
N ARG A 357 2.43 27.83 6.33
CA ARG A 357 2.48 29.26 6.70
C ARG A 357 2.51 29.47 8.22
N ALA A 358 1.82 28.64 8.99
CA ALA A 358 1.84 28.73 10.44
C ALA A 358 3.21 28.32 11.02
N MET A 359 3.77 27.22 10.52
CA MET A 359 5.09 26.73 10.94
C MET A 359 6.21 27.69 10.51
N SER A 360 6.18 28.21 9.28
CA SER A 360 7.16 29.20 8.80
C SER A 360 7.20 30.46 9.67
N ARG A 361 6.03 31.01 10.04
CA ARG A 361 5.94 32.16 10.96
C ARG A 361 6.49 31.84 12.35
N ALA A 362 6.27 30.63 12.85
CA ALA A 362 6.81 30.21 14.14
C ALA A 362 8.35 30.12 14.12
N PHE A 363 8.93 29.59 13.04
CA PHE A 363 10.39 29.53 12.87
C PHE A 363 11.01 30.92 12.72
N GLN A 364 10.39 31.82 11.94
CA GLN A 364 10.85 33.21 11.81
C GLN A 364 10.87 33.93 13.16
N ALA A 365 9.81 33.80 13.96
CA ALA A 365 9.74 34.41 15.28
C ALA A 365 10.80 33.85 16.25
N LEU A 366 11.18 32.58 16.09
CA LEU A 366 12.26 31.97 16.89
C LEU A 366 13.62 32.56 16.49
N GLU A 367 13.90 32.63 15.19
CA GLU A 367 15.15 33.18 14.64
C GLU A 367 15.35 34.66 15.01
N GLU A 368 14.29 35.47 14.91
CA GLU A 368 14.31 36.88 15.35
C GLU A 368 14.65 37.01 16.83
N LYS A 369 14.09 36.13 17.67
CA LYS A 369 14.33 36.12 19.11
C LYS A 369 15.77 35.72 19.44
N GLU A 370 16.27 34.64 18.82
CA GLU A 370 17.66 34.18 19.00
C GLU A 370 18.66 35.25 18.56
N THR A 371 18.38 35.93 17.44
CA THR A 371 19.21 37.05 16.94
C THR A 371 19.21 38.24 17.91
N ALA A 372 18.04 38.60 18.46
CA ALA A 372 17.94 39.67 19.44
C ALA A 372 18.66 39.34 20.76
N GLU A 373 18.58 38.10 21.23
CA GLU A 373 19.28 37.62 22.41
C GLU A 373 20.81 37.62 22.20
N ALA A 374 21.29 37.17 21.03
CA ALA A 374 22.69 37.23 20.66
C ALA A 374 23.23 38.67 20.59
N ALA A 375 22.48 39.58 19.99
CA ALA A 375 22.83 41.00 19.92
C ALA A 375 22.90 41.64 21.32
N LEU A 376 22.00 41.27 22.23
CA LEU A 376 22.01 41.74 23.61
C LEU A 376 23.22 41.19 24.40
N ALA A 377 23.57 39.92 24.19
CA ALA A 377 24.73 39.30 24.82
C ALA A 377 26.04 39.96 24.36
N SER A 378 26.20 40.24 23.06
CA SER A 378 27.36 40.96 22.52
C SER A 378 27.51 42.34 23.17
N ARG A 379 26.44 43.13 23.23
CA ARG A 379 26.47 44.47 23.85
C ARG A 379 26.88 44.45 25.32
N LYS A 380 26.43 43.43 26.09
CA LYS A 380 26.83 43.26 27.49
C LYS A 380 28.31 42.86 27.63
N GLY A 381 28.80 42.00 26.75
CA GLY A 381 30.22 41.62 26.69
C GLY A 381 31.11 42.84 26.42
N ASP A 382 30.77 43.63 25.40
CA ASP A 382 31.51 44.83 25.02
C ASP A 382 31.56 45.86 26.16
N ALA A 383 30.43 46.08 26.85
CA ALA A 383 30.33 46.98 27.99
C ALA A 383 31.25 46.55 29.15
N ALA A 384 31.24 45.27 29.51
CA ALA A 384 32.08 44.71 30.58
C ALA A 384 33.59 44.81 30.26
N THR A 385 33.98 44.58 29.00
CA THR A 385 35.38 44.80 28.58
C THR A 385 35.78 46.28 28.62
N SER A 386 34.86 47.21 28.38
CA SER A 386 35.17 48.65 28.43
C SER A 386 35.34 49.16 29.86
N GLU A 387 34.55 48.65 30.81
CA GLU A 387 34.65 49.01 32.23
C GLU A 387 35.92 48.44 32.88
N GLY A 388 36.29 47.20 32.55
CA GLY A 388 37.54 46.59 33.03
C GLY A 388 38.82 47.27 32.51
N LYS A 389 38.71 48.01 31.40
CA LYS A 389 39.83 48.78 30.83
C LYS A 389 39.96 50.20 31.40
N LYS A 390 38.92 50.73 32.04
CA LYS A 390 38.93 52.04 32.73
C LYS A 390 39.33 51.96 34.21
N THR A 391 39.29 50.76 34.80
CA THR A 391 39.61 50.51 36.22
C THR A 391 41.04 50.03 36.45
N ARG A 392 41.87 49.99 35.40
CA ARG A 392 43.27 49.60 35.42
C ARG A 392 44.12 50.73 34.85
#